data_AF-A0A7C3CVF6-F1
#
_entry.id   AF-A0A7C3CVF6-F1
#
_cell.length_a   1.000
_cell.length_b   1.000
_cell.length_c   1.000
_cell.angle_alpha   90.00
_cell.angle_beta   90.00
_cell.angle_gamma   90.00
#
_symmetry.space_group_name_H-M   'P 1'
#
loop_
_entity.id
_entity.type
_entity.pdbx_description
1 polymer ?
#
loop_
_entity_poly.entity_id
_entity_poly.type
_entity_poly.pdbx_seq_one_letter_code
_entity_poly.pdbx_strand_id
1 'polypeptide(L)'
;MRIGVDLDNTLINYDRLFKKLAISSGLVSQNWTGDKAKIRNCIRELPNGEYRWQQLQGHVYGEAIEDADAFSGAVRFLWRAKHKGHKVFIVSHKTKFAHHDSSVNLREQALKWLAKNKIYGASICNLVDDVFFLSTQEKKIEKFNSLKLDIIIDDLVEIIEHPFLDKNINAILFSLGEIKKNSLNKFSSWSGIDNYLLGDYEKSDCEFFIKDSGLGAVSSCCPYNNGGNSSVWKVEVDNGCLFSLKYYNNDLMHADRRKT
;
A
#
# COMPACT_ATOMS: atom_id res chain seq x y z
N MET A 1 9.36 -12.64 9.49
CA MET A 1 9.51 -12.52 8.02
C MET A 1 10.19 -11.21 7.65
N ARG A 2 10.80 -11.17 6.48
CA ARG A 2 11.34 -10.01 5.79
C ARG A 2 10.46 -9.75 4.56
N ILE A 3 9.75 -8.63 4.56
CA ILE A 3 8.68 -8.34 3.60
C ILE A 3 9.11 -7.15 2.74
N GLY A 4 9.15 -7.33 1.43
CA GLY A 4 9.32 -6.25 0.46
C GLY A 4 7.97 -5.77 -0.07
N VAL A 5 7.78 -4.45 -0.13
CA VAL A 5 6.54 -3.83 -0.61
C VAL A 5 6.87 -2.80 -1.67
N ASP A 6 6.23 -2.89 -2.84
CA ASP A 6 6.30 -1.80 -3.82
C ASP A 6 5.50 -0.58 -3.36
N LEU A 7 5.87 0.60 -3.87
CA LEU A 7 5.23 1.85 -3.52
C LEU A 7 4.07 2.21 -4.46
N ASP A 8 4.33 2.29 -5.77
CA ASP A 8 3.48 3.04 -6.71
C ASP A 8 2.39 2.14 -7.33
N ASN A 9 1.12 2.34 -6.94
CA ASN A 9 -0.02 1.43 -7.23
C ASN A 9 -0.04 0.12 -6.42
N THR A 10 0.86 -0.01 -5.45
CA THR A 10 0.82 -1.11 -4.46
C THR A 10 0.49 -0.57 -3.06
N LEU A 11 1.29 0.38 -2.55
CA LEU A 11 1.02 1.08 -1.28
C LEU A 11 0.20 2.36 -1.51
N ILE A 12 0.57 3.15 -2.52
CA ILE A 12 -0.08 4.41 -2.90
C ILE A 12 -1.14 4.13 -3.97
N ASN A 13 -2.36 4.61 -3.73
CA ASN A 13 -3.43 4.63 -4.70
C ASN A 13 -3.49 5.99 -5.41
N TYR A 14 -3.23 5.97 -6.72
CA TYR A 14 -3.24 7.18 -7.55
C TYR A 14 -4.54 7.41 -8.33
N ASP A 15 -5.52 6.51 -8.28
CA ASP A 15 -6.68 6.54 -9.17
C ASP A 15 -7.48 7.85 -9.04
N ARG A 16 -7.74 8.27 -7.80
CA ARG A 16 -8.41 9.55 -7.50
C ARG A 16 -7.62 10.73 -8.08
N LEU A 17 -6.30 10.69 -7.94
CA LEU A 17 -5.42 11.78 -8.33
C LEU A 17 -5.28 11.89 -9.85
N PHE A 18 -5.09 10.76 -10.55
CA PHE A 18 -5.10 10.72 -12.02
C PHE A 18 -6.43 11.25 -12.58
N LYS A 19 -7.56 10.82 -12.01
CA LYS A 19 -8.88 11.31 -12.43
C LYS A 19 -9.02 12.82 -12.21
N LYS A 20 -8.74 13.30 -10.99
CA LYS A 20 -8.83 14.72 -10.62
C LYS A 20 -8.02 15.59 -11.59
N LEU A 21 -6.75 15.22 -11.80
CA LEU A 21 -5.82 16.03 -12.60
C LEU A 21 -6.07 15.92 -14.11
N ALA A 22 -6.50 14.76 -14.61
CA ALA A 22 -6.90 14.64 -16.01
C ALA A 22 -8.12 15.52 -16.33
N ILE A 23 -9.10 15.58 -15.42
CA ILE A 23 -10.29 16.44 -15.56
C ILE A 23 -9.90 17.92 -15.47
N SER A 24 -9.13 18.32 -14.45
CA SER A 24 -8.76 19.74 -14.26
C SER A 24 -7.85 20.26 -15.36
N SER A 25 -7.07 19.38 -16.00
CA SER A 25 -6.20 19.73 -17.14
C SER A 25 -6.92 19.69 -18.49
N GLY A 26 -8.23 19.42 -18.51
CA GLY A 26 -9.01 19.31 -19.75
C GLY A 26 -8.60 18.15 -20.66
N LEU A 27 -7.91 17.14 -20.12
CA LEU A 27 -7.44 15.97 -20.86
C LEU A 27 -8.53 14.91 -21.03
N VAL A 28 -9.56 14.93 -20.17
CA VAL A 28 -10.78 14.12 -20.28
C VAL A 28 -12.00 14.99 -19.92
N SER A 29 -13.20 14.49 -20.20
CA SER A 29 -14.45 15.22 -19.91
C SER A 29 -14.72 15.35 -18.41
N GLN A 30 -15.44 16.40 -18.00
CA GLN A 30 -15.83 16.63 -16.60
C GLN A 30 -16.67 15.48 -16.00
N ASN A 31 -17.42 14.77 -16.85
CA ASN A 31 -18.28 13.65 -16.47
C ASN A 31 -17.60 12.28 -16.63
N TRP A 32 -16.26 12.22 -16.56
CA TRP A 32 -15.52 10.97 -16.77
C TRP A 32 -15.84 9.89 -15.73
N THR A 33 -16.14 8.67 -16.20
CA THR A 33 -16.51 7.51 -15.37
C THR A 33 -15.57 6.30 -15.53
N GLY A 34 -14.44 6.45 -16.23
CA GLY A 34 -13.45 5.38 -16.42
C GLY A 34 -12.35 5.33 -15.36
N ASP A 35 -11.67 4.18 -15.29
CA ASP A 35 -10.46 3.96 -14.48
C ASP A 35 -9.20 4.63 -15.09
N LYS A 36 -8.07 4.50 -14.38
CA LYS A 36 -6.76 5.01 -14.80
C LYS A 36 -6.32 4.49 -16.18
N ALA A 37 -6.61 3.22 -16.50
CA ALA A 37 -6.23 2.64 -17.79
C ALA A 37 -7.01 3.27 -18.94
N LYS A 38 -8.32 3.51 -18.75
CA LYS A 38 -9.15 4.24 -19.70
C LYS A 38 -8.72 5.70 -19.84
N ILE A 39 -8.34 6.37 -18.75
CA ILE A 39 -7.78 7.73 -18.79
C ILE A 39 -6.53 7.75 -19.68
N ARG A 40 -5.59 6.83 -19.42
CA ARG A 40 -4.36 6.70 -20.21
C ARG A 40 -4.65 6.55 -21.69
N ASN A 41 -5.55 5.62 -22.05
CA ASN A 41 -5.86 5.36 -23.45
C ASN A 41 -6.49 6.59 -24.13
N CYS A 42 -7.45 7.24 -23.48
CA CYS A 42 -8.09 8.45 -24.00
C CYS A 42 -7.08 9.58 -24.21
N ILE A 43 -6.16 9.80 -23.27
CA ILE A 43 -5.13 10.84 -23.40
C ILE A 43 -4.18 10.55 -24.55
N ARG A 44 -3.80 9.29 -24.76
CA ARG A 44 -2.86 8.89 -25.82
C ARG A 44 -3.46 9.02 -27.23
N GLU A 45 -4.78 9.04 -27.36
CA GLU A 45 -5.47 9.31 -28.62
C GLU A 45 -5.48 10.80 -29.01
N LEU A 46 -5.14 11.70 -28.08
CA LEU A 46 -5.06 13.15 -28.35
C LEU A 46 -3.80 13.51 -29.18
N PRO A 47 -3.77 14.69 -29.84
CA PRO A 47 -2.55 15.22 -30.41
C PRO A 47 -1.43 15.35 -29.37
N ASN A 48 -0.25 14.79 -29.66
CA ASN A 48 0.86 14.65 -28.70
C ASN A 48 0.46 13.88 -27.43
N GLY A 49 -0.45 12.91 -27.55
CA GLY A 49 -1.06 12.21 -26.43
C GLY A 49 -0.07 11.53 -25.48
N GLU A 50 0.98 10.90 -26.01
CA GLU A 50 2.03 10.29 -25.18
C GLU A 50 2.78 11.34 -24.34
N TYR A 51 3.13 12.48 -24.95
CA TYR A 51 3.75 13.60 -24.22
C TYR A 51 2.82 14.14 -23.13
N ARG A 52 1.53 14.33 -23.44
CA ARG A 52 0.52 14.78 -22.46
C ARG A 52 0.34 13.79 -21.31
N TRP A 53 0.35 12.49 -21.62
CA TRP A 53 0.31 11.44 -20.62
C TRP A 53 1.52 11.47 -19.69
N GLN A 54 2.73 11.61 -20.25
CA GLN A 54 3.98 11.71 -19.47
C GLN A 54 4.03 12.98 -18.61
N GLN A 55 3.52 14.11 -19.10
CA GLN A 55 3.38 15.34 -18.30
C GLN A 55 2.44 15.14 -17.12
N LEU A 56 1.27 14.51 -17.34
CA LEU A 56 0.34 14.17 -16.26
C LEU A 56 0.99 13.24 -15.23
N GLN A 57 1.73 12.22 -15.68
CA GLN A 57 2.47 11.33 -14.78
C GLN A 57 3.52 12.09 -13.95
N GLY A 58 4.29 13.00 -14.58
CA GLY A 58 5.28 13.83 -13.90
C GLY A 58 4.67 14.65 -12.77
N HIS A 59 3.50 15.24 -13.00
CA HIS A 59 2.78 16.00 -11.98
C HIS A 59 2.19 15.10 -10.88
N VAL A 60 1.53 14.00 -11.25
CA VAL A 60 0.92 13.03 -10.31
C VAL A 60 1.95 12.42 -9.37
N TYR A 61 3.06 11.91 -9.91
CA TYR A 61 4.10 11.24 -9.12
C TYR A 61 5.08 12.22 -8.47
N GLY A 62 5.07 13.48 -8.91
CA GLY A 62 5.90 14.57 -8.40
C GLY A 62 5.17 15.34 -7.32
N GLU A 63 4.79 16.58 -7.60
CA GLU A 63 4.20 17.51 -6.62
C GLU A 63 2.87 17.03 -6.06
N ALA A 64 2.02 16.42 -6.88
CA ALA A 64 0.68 16.06 -6.46
C ALA A 64 0.61 14.78 -5.64
N ILE A 65 1.71 14.01 -5.51
CA ILE A 65 1.76 12.76 -4.74
C ILE A 65 1.30 12.97 -3.30
N GLU A 66 1.52 14.16 -2.73
CA GLU A 66 1.13 14.53 -1.39
C GLU A 66 -0.39 14.39 -1.13
N ASP A 67 -1.21 14.51 -2.18
CA ASP A 67 -2.67 14.36 -2.16
C ASP A 67 -3.14 12.92 -2.41
N ALA A 68 -2.22 12.00 -2.71
CA ALA A 68 -2.55 10.59 -2.98
C ALA A 68 -2.87 9.84 -1.69
N ASP A 69 -3.84 8.93 -1.78
CA ASP A 69 -4.26 8.10 -0.65
C ASP A 69 -3.41 6.84 -0.59
N ALA A 70 -3.18 6.29 0.60
CA ALA A 70 -2.72 4.91 0.71
C ALA A 70 -3.89 3.97 0.34
N PHE A 71 -3.60 2.80 -0.22
CA PHE A 71 -4.63 1.77 -0.34
C PHE A 71 -5.21 1.42 1.03
N SER A 72 -6.52 1.21 1.09
CA SER A 72 -7.22 0.87 2.33
C SER A 72 -6.63 -0.39 2.95
N GLY A 73 -6.31 -0.33 4.25
CA GLY A 73 -5.68 -1.41 4.99
C GLY A 73 -4.16 -1.51 4.86
N ALA A 74 -3.51 -0.82 3.90
CA ALA A 74 -2.08 -0.96 3.68
C ALA A 74 -1.24 -0.44 4.88
N VAL A 75 -1.56 0.74 5.40
CA VAL A 75 -0.88 1.29 6.59
C VAL A 75 -1.11 0.41 7.83
N ARG A 76 -2.31 -0.16 7.97
CA ARG A 76 -2.64 -1.10 9.06
C ARG A 76 -1.82 -2.37 8.95
N PHE A 77 -1.65 -2.92 7.74
CA PHE A 77 -0.77 -4.06 7.50
C PHE A 77 0.67 -3.76 7.92
N LEU A 78 1.23 -2.61 7.51
CA LEU A 78 2.60 -2.22 7.89
C LEU A 78 2.75 -2.14 9.42
N TRP A 79 1.77 -1.54 10.10
CA TRP A 79 1.72 -1.46 11.55
C TRP A 79 1.67 -2.84 12.21
N ARG A 80 0.77 -3.73 11.78
CA ARG A 80 0.68 -5.11 12.31
C ARG A 80 1.95 -5.91 12.06
N ALA A 81 2.50 -5.83 10.85
CA ALA A 81 3.74 -6.52 10.48
C ALA A 81 4.90 -6.07 11.38
N LYS A 82 5.04 -4.76 11.61
CA LYS A 82 6.08 -4.22 12.50
C LYS A 82 5.93 -4.75 13.92
N HIS A 83 4.72 -4.75 14.46
CA HIS A 83 4.44 -5.17 15.84
C HIS A 83 4.58 -6.67 16.07
N LYS A 84 4.26 -7.50 15.07
CA LYS A 84 4.55 -8.93 15.09
C LYS A 84 6.04 -9.25 14.87
N GLY A 85 6.91 -8.23 14.84
CA GLY A 85 8.36 -8.38 14.75
C GLY A 85 8.88 -8.68 13.34
N HIS A 86 8.06 -8.50 12.31
CA HIS A 86 8.51 -8.62 10.93
C HIS A 86 9.37 -7.42 10.54
N LYS A 87 10.30 -7.65 9.60
CA LYS A 87 11.09 -6.60 8.96
C LYS A 87 10.42 -6.22 7.67
N VAL A 88 10.18 -4.92 7.46
CA VAL A 88 9.45 -4.43 6.28
C VAL A 88 10.31 -3.43 5.52
N PHE A 89 10.40 -3.60 4.22
CA PHE A 89 11.20 -2.76 3.34
C PHE A 89 10.33 -2.25 2.20
N ILE A 90 10.38 -0.95 1.93
CA ILE A 90 9.83 -0.42 0.68
C ILE A 90 10.92 -0.56 -0.38
N VAL A 91 10.61 -1.24 -1.48
CA VAL A 91 11.55 -1.41 -2.60
C VAL A 91 10.78 -1.09 -3.87
N SER A 92 11.09 0.03 -4.50
CA SER A 92 10.32 0.51 -5.65
C SER A 92 11.21 0.97 -6.79
N HIS A 93 10.77 0.66 -8.01
CA HIS A 93 11.38 1.19 -9.22
C HIS A 93 10.83 2.60 -9.43
N LYS A 94 11.68 3.60 -9.22
CA LYS A 94 11.29 5.02 -9.30
C LYS A 94 12.43 5.83 -9.90
N THR A 95 12.17 6.49 -11.02
CA THR A 95 13.13 7.43 -11.62
C THR A 95 13.40 8.58 -10.64
N LYS A 96 14.60 9.16 -10.69
CA LYS A 96 14.94 10.27 -9.81
C LYS A 96 14.16 11.54 -10.17
N PHE A 97 14.01 11.81 -11.47
CA PHE A 97 13.37 13.03 -11.96
C PHE A 97 12.12 12.71 -12.79
N ALA A 98 11.21 13.68 -12.86
CA ALA A 98 10.01 13.59 -13.70
C ALA A 98 10.38 13.52 -15.18
N HIS A 99 9.49 12.92 -15.97
CA HIS A 99 9.63 12.96 -17.43
C HIS A 99 9.45 14.41 -17.88
N HIS A 100 10.35 14.89 -18.75
CA HIS A 100 10.38 16.26 -19.29
C HIS A 100 10.58 17.39 -18.27
N ASP A 101 10.79 17.09 -16.99
CA ASP A 101 11.11 18.07 -15.96
C ASP A 101 12.14 17.53 -14.96
N SER A 102 13.40 17.92 -15.17
CA SER A 102 14.51 17.54 -14.31
C SER A 102 14.56 18.29 -12.98
N SER A 103 13.74 19.34 -12.79
CA SER A 103 13.67 20.08 -11.53
C SER A 103 12.86 19.35 -10.45
N VAL A 104 11.95 18.46 -10.86
CA VAL A 104 11.08 17.71 -9.95
C VAL A 104 11.71 16.35 -9.58
N ASN A 105 12.23 16.24 -8.35
CA ASN A 105 12.78 14.98 -7.83
C ASN A 105 11.66 14.07 -7.26
N LEU A 106 11.27 13.05 -8.03
CA LEU A 106 10.18 12.14 -7.66
C LEU A 106 10.46 11.31 -6.40
N ARG A 107 11.74 11.01 -6.12
CA ARG A 107 12.13 10.22 -4.94
C ARG A 107 11.98 11.03 -3.67
N GLU A 108 12.34 12.32 -3.70
CA GLU A 108 12.13 13.22 -2.58
C GLU A 108 10.65 13.43 -2.28
N GLN A 109 9.81 13.57 -3.32
CA GLN A 109 8.37 13.70 -3.14
C GLN A 109 7.74 12.44 -2.55
N ALA A 110 8.19 11.25 -2.96
CA ALA A 110 7.80 9.99 -2.34
C ALA A 110 8.21 9.89 -0.86
N LEU A 111 9.42 10.33 -0.50
CA LEU A 111 9.85 10.37 0.92
C LEU A 111 8.99 11.33 1.74
N LYS A 112 8.65 12.50 1.20
CA LYS A 112 7.72 13.44 1.87
C LYS A 112 6.35 12.82 2.08
N TRP A 113 5.82 12.10 1.08
CA TRP A 113 4.55 11.38 1.23
C TRP A 113 4.63 10.30 2.32
N LEU A 114 5.70 9.51 2.35
CA LEU A 114 5.92 8.50 3.39
C LEU A 114 6.02 9.13 4.80
N ALA A 115 6.69 10.28 4.91
CA ALA A 115 6.80 11.02 6.15
C ALA A 115 5.43 11.58 6.60
N LYS A 116 4.71 12.26 5.71
CA LYS A 116 3.37 12.80 5.98
C LYS A 116 2.40 11.71 6.47
N ASN A 117 2.46 10.52 5.88
CA ASN A 117 1.63 9.38 6.26
C ASN A 117 2.18 8.60 7.47
N LYS A 118 3.22 9.10 8.14
CA LYS A 118 3.87 8.47 9.32
C LYS A 118 4.36 7.05 9.06
N ILE A 119 4.72 6.73 7.81
CA ILE A 119 5.23 5.42 7.41
C ILE A 119 6.74 5.35 7.60
N TYR A 120 7.45 6.40 7.17
CA TYR A 120 8.91 6.47 7.23
C TYR A 120 9.42 7.91 7.31
N GLY A 121 10.40 8.18 8.18
CA GLY A 121 11.16 9.44 8.21
C GLY A 121 10.53 10.60 8.99
N ALA A 122 9.36 10.41 9.61
CA ALA A 122 8.65 11.48 10.33
C ALA A 122 8.72 11.41 11.87
N SER A 123 9.24 10.33 12.46
CA SER A 123 9.21 10.13 13.93
C SER A 123 10.26 9.15 14.43
N ILE A 124 10.30 8.93 15.75
CA ILE A 124 11.11 7.91 16.44
C ILE A 124 10.74 6.47 16.00
N CYS A 125 9.53 6.26 15.46
CA CYS A 125 9.02 4.93 15.13
C CYS A 125 8.53 4.87 13.66
N ASN A 126 9.35 4.30 12.77
CA ASN A 126 8.96 4.00 11.39
C ASN A 126 8.20 2.67 11.32
N LEU A 127 7.17 2.60 10.46
CA LEU A 127 6.44 1.36 10.17
C LEU A 127 7.23 0.42 9.25
N VAL A 128 8.18 0.96 8.51
CA VAL A 128 9.12 0.21 7.67
C VAL A 128 10.55 0.43 8.15
N ASP A 129 11.40 -0.58 7.98
CA ASP A 129 12.80 -0.54 8.39
C ASP A 129 13.65 0.30 7.44
N ASP A 130 13.39 0.23 6.13
CA ASP A 130 14.13 1.02 5.13
C ASP A 130 13.34 1.24 3.83
N VAL A 131 13.80 2.19 3.00
CA VAL A 131 13.19 2.58 1.73
C VAL A 131 14.26 2.62 0.63
N PHE A 132 14.07 1.82 -0.41
CA PHE A 132 14.97 1.72 -1.55
C PHE A 132 14.28 2.17 -2.85
N PHE A 133 14.80 3.22 -3.47
CA PHE A 133 14.41 3.63 -4.83
C PHE A 133 15.45 3.22 -5.86
N LEU A 134 15.03 2.40 -6.83
CA LEU A 134 15.89 1.82 -7.85
C LEU A 134 15.55 2.42 -9.21
N SER A 135 16.56 2.59 -10.05
CA SER A 135 16.38 3.25 -11.37
C SER A 135 15.93 2.30 -12.48
N THR A 136 15.95 0.98 -12.25
CA THR A 136 15.49 -0.02 -13.22
C THR A 136 14.79 -1.18 -12.50
N GLN A 137 14.02 -1.98 -13.24
CA GLN A 137 13.37 -3.19 -12.72
C GLN A 137 14.41 -4.24 -12.31
N GLU A 138 15.49 -4.41 -13.08
CA GLU A 138 16.55 -5.39 -12.77
C GLU A 138 17.22 -5.08 -11.43
N LYS A 139 17.53 -3.80 -11.16
CA LYS A 139 18.07 -3.36 -9.87
C LYS A 139 17.10 -3.58 -8.71
N LYS A 140 15.80 -3.51 -8.97
CA LYS A 140 14.77 -3.83 -7.98
C LYS A 140 14.80 -5.32 -7.63
N ILE A 141 14.90 -6.20 -8.63
CA ILE A 141 15.05 -7.65 -8.43
C ILE A 141 16.34 -8.00 -7.68
N GLU A 142 17.48 -7.42 -8.09
CA GLU A 142 18.75 -7.58 -7.37
C GLU A 142 18.62 -7.13 -5.91
N LYS A 143 17.91 -6.03 -5.65
CA LYS A 143 17.67 -5.53 -4.30
C LYS A 143 16.83 -6.52 -3.49
N PHE A 144 15.73 -7.05 -4.03
CA PHE A 144 14.92 -8.08 -3.38
C PHE A 144 15.74 -9.29 -2.96
N ASN A 145 16.54 -9.83 -3.89
CA ASN A 145 17.41 -10.99 -3.62
C ASN A 145 18.46 -10.65 -2.55
N SER A 146 19.12 -9.48 -2.66
CA SER A 146 20.15 -9.05 -1.69
C SER A 146 19.62 -8.87 -0.27
N LEU A 147 18.36 -8.46 -0.15
CA LEU A 147 17.69 -8.31 1.14
C LEU A 147 17.27 -9.65 1.74
N LYS A 148 17.36 -10.76 1.01
CA LYS A 148 16.92 -12.10 1.43
C LYS A 148 15.49 -12.04 1.97
N LEU A 149 14.58 -11.50 1.15
CA LEU A 149 13.18 -11.38 1.53
C LEU A 149 12.53 -12.75 1.60
N ASP A 150 11.52 -12.88 2.45
CA ASP A 150 10.65 -14.06 2.48
C ASP A 150 9.44 -13.84 1.57
N ILE A 151 8.91 -12.60 1.56
CA ILE A 151 7.72 -12.19 0.81
C ILE A 151 8.01 -10.93 0.01
N ILE A 152 7.48 -10.83 -1.22
CA ILE A 152 7.30 -9.55 -1.92
C ILE A 152 5.83 -9.30 -2.26
N ILE A 153 5.42 -8.03 -2.25
CA ILE A 153 4.09 -7.57 -2.66
C ILE A 153 4.28 -6.48 -3.71
N ASP A 154 3.76 -6.71 -4.91
CA ASP A 154 3.93 -5.84 -6.08
C ASP A 154 2.70 -5.91 -7.00
N ASP A 155 2.39 -4.84 -7.73
CA ASP A 155 1.27 -4.81 -8.68
C ASP A 155 1.65 -5.29 -10.08
N LEU A 156 2.96 -5.43 -10.36
CA LEU A 156 3.47 -5.79 -11.68
C LEU A 156 3.76 -7.28 -11.81
N VAL A 157 3.10 -7.93 -12.77
CA VAL A 157 3.32 -9.37 -13.09
C VAL A 157 4.77 -9.60 -13.51
N GLU A 158 5.38 -8.67 -14.25
CA GLU A 158 6.76 -8.77 -14.70
C GLU A 158 7.78 -8.78 -13.55
N ILE A 159 7.42 -8.25 -12.37
CA ILE A 159 8.24 -8.32 -11.16
C ILE A 159 8.01 -9.66 -10.45
N ILE A 160 6.74 -10.06 -10.29
CA ILE A 160 6.35 -11.29 -9.59
C ILE A 160 6.84 -12.54 -10.32
N GLU A 161 6.81 -12.54 -11.66
CA GLU A 161 7.22 -13.65 -12.53
C GLU A 161 8.64 -13.46 -13.09
N HIS A 162 9.42 -12.51 -12.56
CA HIS A 162 10.73 -12.20 -13.10
C HIS A 162 11.69 -13.42 -13.00
N PRO A 163 12.38 -13.81 -14.09
CA PRO A 163 13.16 -15.05 -14.13
C PRO A 163 14.36 -15.09 -13.17
N PHE A 164 14.84 -13.92 -12.75
CA PHE A 164 15.96 -13.77 -11.81
C PHE A 164 15.52 -13.48 -10.36
N LEU A 165 14.22 -13.47 -10.06
CA LEU A 165 13.75 -13.42 -8.68
C LEU A 165 14.13 -14.73 -7.96
N ASP A 166 14.67 -14.62 -6.75
CA ASP A 166 15.03 -15.80 -5.96
C ASP A 166 13.79 -16.68 -5.73
N LYS A 167 13.88 -17.96 -6.09
CA LYS A 167 12.78 -18.94 -6.03
C LYS A 167 12.28 -19.22 -4.62
N ASN A 168 13.04 -18.84 -3.60
CA ASN A 168 12.64 -18.96 -2.20
C ASN A 168 11.76 -17.78 -1.74
N ILE A 169 11.69 -16.69 -2.51
CA ILE A 169 10.82 -15.55 -2.23
C ILE A 169 9.41 -15.91 -2.66
N ASN A 170 8.45 -15.87 -1.73
CA ASN A 170 7.04 -15.97 -2.08
C ASN A 170 6.52 -14.62 -2.59
N ALA A 171 6.14 -14.57 -3.87
CA ALA A 171 5.76 -13.33 -4.53
C ALA A 171 4.23 -13.20 -4.61
N ILE A 172 3.70 -12.08 -4.11
CA ILE A 172 2.27 -11.74 -4.08
C ILE A 172 1.98 -10.64 -5.10
N LEU A 173 1.08 -10.93 -6.04
CA LEU A 173 0.55 -9.96 -6.99
C LEU A 173 -0.61 -9.18 -6.37
N PHE A 174 -0.46 -7.88 -6.17
CA PHE A 174 -1.53 -6.96 -5.78
C PHE A 174 -2.26 -6.42 -7.01
N SER A 175 -3.55 -6.72 -7.17
CA SER A 175 -4.29 -6.33 -8.36
C SER A 175 -5.77 -6.17 -8.07
N LEU A 176 -6.32 -5.00 -8.42
CA LEU A 176 -7.74 -4.66 -8.22
C LEU A 176 -8.69 -5.38 -9.19
N GLY A 177 -8.17 -6.09 -10.20
CA GLY A 177 -8.96 -6.81 -11.18
C GLY A 177 -9.56 -8.12 -10.64
N GLU A 178 -10.43 -8.76 -11.43
CA GLU A 178 -11.02 -10.04 -11.04
C GLU A 178 -9.94 -11.08 -10.71
N ILE A 179 -10.11 -11.71 -9.55
CA ILE A 179 -9.26 -12.79 -9.07
C ILE A 179 -9.98 -14.09 -9.36
N LYS A 180 -9.43 -14.89 -10.28
CA LYS A 180 -9.87 -16.28 -10.41
C LYS A 180 -9.61 -16.99 -9.09
N LYS A 181 -10.59 -17.72 -8.58
CA LYS A 181 -10.61 -18.38 -7.26
C LYS A 181 -9.37 -19.24 -6.94
N ASN A 182 -8.62 -19.67 -7.97
CA ASN A 182 -7.43 -20.52 -7.85
C ASN A 182 -6.09 -19.75 -7.95
N SER A 183 -6.09 -18.41 -7.95
CA SER A 183 -4.86 -17.61 -8.00
C SER A 183 -4.27 -17.46 -6.59
N LEU A 184 -3.55 -18.49 -6.14
CA LEU A 184 -3.07 -18.61 -4.73
C LEU A 184 -2.32 -17.36 -4.23
N ASN A 185 -1.57 -16.68 -5.10
CA ASN A 185 -0.73 -15.54 -4.75
C ASN A 185 -1.20 -14.19 -5.33
N LYS A 186 -2.45 -14.08 -5.82
CA LYS A 186 -3.01 -12.80 -6.29
C LYS A 186 -4.00 -12.28 -5.26
N PHE A 187 -3.93 -11.01 -4.88
CA PHE A 187 -4.82 -10.36 -3.90
C PHE A 187 -5.29 -8.99 -4.40
N SER A 188 -6.53 -8.64 -4.09
CA SER A 188 -7.14 -7.37 -4.53
C SER A 188 -7.33 -6.37 -3.40
N SER A 189 -6.98 -6.76 -2.18
CA SER A 189 -7.05 -5.89 -1.01
C SER A 189 -5.92 -6.19 -0.04
N TRP A 190 -5.47 -5.15 0.66
CA TRP A 190 -4.51 -5.30 1.75
C TRP A 190 -5.10 -6.08 2.92
N SER A 191 -6.42 -6.03 3.15
CA SER A 191 -7.06 -6.88 4.17
C SER A 191 -6.90 -8.37 3.86
N GLY A 192 -6.99 -8.76 2.58
CA GLY A 192 -6.74 -10.14 2.17
C GLY A 192 -5.29 -10.58 2.41
N ILE A 193 -4.34 -9.70 2.07
CA ILE A 193 -2.90 -9.94 2.32
C ILE A 193 -2.60 -10.00 3.83
N ASP A 194 -3.18 -9.09 4.60
CA ASP A 194 -3.06 -9.00 6.06
C ASP A 194 -3.52 -10.28 6.73
N ASN A 195 -4.70 -10.78 6.39
CA ASN A 195 -5.21 -12.04 6.91
C ASN A 195 -4.35 -13.24 6.47
N TYR A 196 -3.93 -13.27 5.20
CA TYR A 196 -3.11 -14.36 4.66
C TYR A 196 -1.73 -14.46 5.34
N LEU A 197 -1.07 -13.33 5.58
CA LEU A 197 0.29 -13.29 6.10
C LEU A 197 0.36 -13.20 7.63
N LEU A 198 -0.57 -12.50 8.27
CA LEU A 198 -0.51 -12.14 9.69
C LEU A 198 -1.63 -12.76 10.53
N GLY A 199 -2.60 -13.42 9.88
CA GLY A 199 -3.73 -14.08 10.52
C GLY A 199 -4.78 -13.12 11.08
N ASP A 200 -5.75 -13.71 11.78
CA ASP A 200 -6.80 -12.97 12.49
C ASP A 200 -6.21 -12.02 13.54
N TYR A 201 -7.02 -11.03 13.94
CA TYR A 201 -6.67 -10.14 15.04
C TYR A 201 -6.65 -10.93 16.35
N GLU A 202 -5.58 -10.76 17.13
CA GLU A 202 -5.40 -11.39 18.43
C GLU A 202 -5.54 -10.35 19.56
N LYS A 203 -5.63 -10.82 20.80
CA LYS A 203 -5.66 -9.95 21.99
C LYS A 203 -4.43 -9.03 22.05
N SER A 204 -3.27 -9.54 21.64
CA SER A 204 -2.02 -8.75 21.55
C SER A 204 -2.17 -7.56 20.61
N ASP A 205 -2.81 -7.73 19.44
CA ASP A 205 -3.07 -6.62 18.50
C ASP A 205 -3.92 -5.52 19.16
N CYS A 206 -4.95 -5.90 19.93
CA CYS A 206 -5.76 -4.98 20.75
C CYS A 206 -4.90 -4.22 21.78
N GLU A 207 -4.09 -4.93 22.55
CA GLU A 207 -3.22 -4.35 23.60
C GLU A 207 -2.22 -3.36 23.02
N PHE A 208 -1.59 -3.70 21.89
CA PHE A 208 -0.65 -2.81 21.21
C PHE A 208 -1.34 -1.57 20.65
N PHE A 209 -2.52 -1.70 20.04
CA PHE A 209 -3.25 -0.55 19.49
C PHE A 209 -3.57 0.48 20.57
N ILE A 210 -4.03 0.02 21.74
CA ILE A 210 -4.39 0.88 22.86
C ILE A 210 -3.17 1.61 23.42
N LYS A 211 -2.06 0.87 23.56
CA LYS A 211 -0.77 1.42 23.98
C LYS A 211 -0.26 2.50 23.00
N ASP A 212 -0.25 2.20 21.71
CA ASP A 212 0.22 3.13 20.65
C ASP A 212 -0.70 4.36 20.53
N SER A 213 -2.00 4.20 20.82
CA SER A 213 -2.97 5.30 20.82
C SER A 213 -2.81 6.24 22.04
N GLY A 214 -2.01 5.86 23.03
CA GLY A 214 -1.83 6.64 24.27
C GLY A 214 -3.06 6.63 25.18
N LEU A 215 -3.97 5.66 25.01
CA LEU A 215 -5.23 5.60 25.78
C LEU A 215 -5.07 5.01 27.18
N GLY A 216 -3.92 4.38 27.47
CA GLY A 216 -3.61 3.76 28.76
C GLY A 216 -3.01 2.37 28.60
N ALA A 217 -2.87 1.64 29.72
CA ALA A 217 -2.55 0.22 29.69
C ALA A 217 -3.83 -0.61 29.69
N VAL A 218 -3.89 -1.68 28.89
CA VAL A 218 -5.04 -2.59 28.89
C VAL A 218 -5.11 -3.38 30.18
N SER A 219 -6.20 -3.24 30.93
CA SER A 219 -6.52 -4.05 32.11
C SER A 219 -7.30 -5.31 31.74
N SER A 220 -8.19 -5.20 30.74
CA SER A 220 -8.95 -6.31 30.18
C SER A 220 -9.18 -6.10 28.68
N CYS A 221 -8.99 -7.13 27.86
CA CYS A 221 -9.41 -7.12 26.46
C CYS A 221 -10.00 -8.48 26.11
N CYS A 222 -11.27 -8.50 25.73
CA CYS A 222 -11.98 -9.72 25.34
C CYS A 222 -12.76 -9.52 24.03
N PRO A 223 -12.85 -10.57 23.19
CA PRO A 223 -13.68 -10.51 22.00
C PRO A 223 -15.14 -10.37 22.43
N TYR A 224 -15.84 -9.37 21.88
CA TYR A 224 -17.24 -9.09 22.20
C TYR A 224 -18.18 -9.80 21.21
N ASN A 225 -17.83 -9.79 19.92
CA ASN A 225 -18.55 -10.50 18.87
C ASN A 225 -17.70 -10.62 17.60
N ASN A 226 -17.81 -11.75 16.91
CA ASN A 226 -17.31 -11.91 15.53
C ASN A 226 -18.40 -11.42 14.57
N GLY A 227 -18.52 -10.11 14.40
CA GLY A 227 -19.39 -9.54 13.37
C GLY A 227 -18.96 -10.01 11.97
N GLY A 228 -19.92 -10.15 11.04
CA GLY A 228 -19.62 -10.69 9.71
C GLY A 228 -18.53 -9.93 8.93
N ASN A 229 -18.40 -8.61 9.13
CA ASN A 229 -17.42 -7.75 8.46
C ASN A 229 -16.37 -7.14 9.40
N SER A 230 -16.41 -7.46 10.70
CA SER A 230 -15.53 -6.83 11.68
C SER A 230 -15.35 -7.67 12.93
N SER A 231 -14.12 -7.63 13.46
CA SER A 231 -13.79 -8.19 14.76
C SER A 231 -13.94 -7.09 15.81
N VAL A 232 -14.80 -7.30 16.80
CA VAL A 232 -15.09 -6.32 17.85
C VAL A 232 -14.56 -6.80 19.19
N TRP A 233 -13.77 -5.95 19.84
CA TRP A 233 -13.16 -6.21 21.14
C TRP A 233 -13.69 -5.21 22.16
N LYS A 234 -14.06 -5.71 23.34
CA LYS A 234 -14.34 -4.89 24.51
C LYS A 234 -13.02 -4.72 25.26
N VAL A 235 -12.61 -3.47 25.47
CA VAL A 235 -11.34 -3.12 26.09
C VAL A 235 -11.61 -2.26 27.32
N GLU A 236 -11.02 -2.65 28.44
CA GLU A 236 -10.90 -1.84 29.64
C GLU A 236 -9.44 -1.43 29.79
N VAL A 237 -9.21 -0.19 30.17
CA VAL A 237 -7.88 0.33 30.47
C VAL A 237 -7.74 0.63 31.96
N ASP A 238 -6.51 0.77 32.42
CA ASP A 238 -6.11 1.01 33.81
C ASP A 238 -6.80 2.22 34.50
N ASN A 239 -7.21 3.23 33.75
CA ASN A 239 -7.98 4.38 34.26
C ASN A 239 -9.50 4.11 34.43
N GLY A 240 -9.96 2.88 34.20
CA GLY A 240 -11.36 2.46 34.31
C GLY A 240 -12.23 2.81 33.10
N CYS A 241 -11.68 3.44 32.06
CA CYS A 241 -12.41 3.68 30.82
C CYS A 241 -12.66 2.39 30.03
N LEU A 242 -13.82 2.33 29.40
CA LEU A 242 -14.25 1.20 28.57
C LEU A 242 -14.38 1.62 27.10
N PHE A 243 -13.74 0.88 26.20
CA PHE A 243 -13.75 1.11 24.76
C PHE A 243 -14.32 -0.09 24.00
N SER A 244 -14.92 0.19 22.84
CA SER A 244 -15.16 -0.82 21.80
C SER A 244 -14.15 -0.62 20.67
N LEU A 245 -13.25 -1.58 20.49
CA LEU A 245 -12.30 -1.57 19.39
C LEU A 245 -12.83 -2.41 18.23
N LYS A 246 -12.93 -1.82 17.04
CA LYS A 246 -13.51 -2.48 15.87
C LYS A 246 -12.50 -2.55 14.73
N TYR A 247 -12.07 -3.75 14.41
CA TYR A 247 -11.24 -4.04 13.24
C TYR A 247 -12.13 -4.45 12.08
N TYR A 248 -12.02 -3.75 10.95
CA TYR A 248 -12.80 -4.07 9.76
C TYR A 248 -12.01 -5.04 8.88
N ASN A 249 -12.55 -6.24 8.69
CA ASN A 249 -11.90 -7.33 7.95
C ASN A 249 -12.09 -7.21 6.44
N ASN A 250 -13.01 -6.36 5.99
CA ASN A 250 -13.24 -6.05 4.58
C ASN A 250 -13.21 -4.55 4.39
N ASP A 251 -12.49 -4.12 3.34
CA ASP A 251 -12.66 -2.78 2.83
C ASP A 251 -13.95 -2.73 2.00
N LEU A 252 -14.78 -1.70 2.19
CA LEU A 252 -16.06 -1.56 1.47
C LEU A 252 -15.85 -1.41 -0.05
N MET A 253 -14.65 -1.01 -0.48
CA MET A 253 -14.28 -0.85 -1.89
C MET A 253 -13.68 -2.12 -2.52
N HIS A 254 -13.10 -3.03 -1.72
CA HIS A 254 -12.40 -4.23 -2.21
C HIS A 254 -12.58 -5.42 -1.26
N ALA A 255 -13.68 -6.16 -1.40
CA ALA A 255 -13.95 -7.33 -0.58
C ALA A 255 -13.16 -8.56 -1.08
N ASP A 256 -12.00 -8.85 -0.49
CA ASP A 256 -11.36 -10.17 -0.60
C ASP A 256 -11.68 -10.99 0.67
N ARG A 257 -12.59 -11.95 0.53
CA ARG A 257 -13.13 -12.74 1.65
C ARG A 257 -12.37 -14.04 1.90
N ARG A 258 -11.17 -14.22 1.33
CA ARG A 258 -10.38 -15.42 1.60
C ARG A 258 -9.96 -15.42 3.08
N LYS A 259 -10.69 -16.20 3.87
CA LYS A 259 -10.18 -16.75 5.12
C LYS A 259 -9.35 -17.98 4.73
N THR A 260 -8.13 -18.06 5.24
CA THR A 260 -7.36 -19.31 5.27
C THR A 260 -8.15 -20.38 5.99
#